data_AF-U3TW25-F1
#
_entry.id   AF-U3TW25-F1
#
_cell.length_a   1.000
_cell.length_b   1.000
_cell.length_c   1.000
_cell.angle_alpha   90.00
_cell.angle_beta   90.00
_cell.angle_gamma   90.00
#
_symmetry.space_group_name_H-M   'P 1'
#
loop_
_entity.id
_entity.type
_entity.pdbx_description
1 polymer ?
#
loop_
_entity_poly.entity_id
_entity_poly.type
_entity_poly.pdbx_seq_one_letter_code
_entity_poly.pdbx_strand_id
1 'polypeptide(L)'
;MPGLSIITSSGSGAICTEAYTNPYGVALGVCDYCGFCEKFGCYNYSKASPQTSVIPALKQYDNFELRCKSHVLRVNKDNTGKLATGVTYIDENGSEVEQPAAMVILSAFQLHNVRLLLLSKIGKPYNPETGEGVVGRNYAYQMLGGAKLFFNKETYFNHFAATGASGAYIDNYNSENFDHSAADFIGGSTVSAHVTGARPIEQTVTPKNAPKWGSGWKNQSGIATCII
;
A
#
# COMPACT_ATOMS: atom_id res chain seq x y z
N MET A 1 -13.19 9.99 -33.75
CA MET A 1 -12.65 9.34 -32.53
C MET A 1 -11.35 10.05 -32.19
N PRO A 2 -11.31 10.91 -31.17
CA PRO A 2 -10.07 11.55 -30.76
C PRO A 2 -9.09 10.49 -30.26
N GLY A 3 -7.83 10.62 -30.64
CA GLY A 3 -6.81 9.58 -30.51
C GLY A 3 -6.61 9.10 -29.08
N LEU A 4 -6.61 7.77 -28.93
CA LEU A 4 -6.17 7.07 -27.74
C LEU A 4 -4.68 7.37 -27.52
N SER A 5 -4.36 8.36 -26.70
CA SER A 5 -2.99 8.60 -26.24
C SER A 5 -2.62 7.53 -25.23
N ILE A 6 -1.88 6.51 -25.65
CA ILE A 6 -1.19 5.60 -24.72
C ILE A 6 -0.04 6.40 -24.12
N ILE A 7 -0.25 6.93 -22.91
CA ILE A 7 0.82 7.57 -22.14
C ILE A 7 1.66 6.45 -21.55
N THR A 8 2.80 6.13 -22.17
CA THR A 8 3.85 5.32 -21.53
C THR A 8 4.56 6.21 -20.50
N SER A 9 3.91 6.44 -19.36
CA SER A 9 4.64 6.96 -18.20
C SER A 9 5.47 5.81 -17.62
N SER A 10 6.73 6.09 -17.27
CA SER A 10 7.38 5.38 -16.17
C SER A 10 6.40 5.43 -14.99
N GLY A 11 5.69 4.32 -14.75
CA GLY A 11 4.47 4.34 -13.94
C GLY A 11 4.70 4.94 -12.55
N SER A 12 3.62 5.43 -11.94
CA SER A 12 3.56 6.12 -10.63
C SER A 12 3.94 5.24 -9.42
N GLY A 13 4.98 4.42 -9.52
CA GLY A 13 5.50 3.59 -8.42
C GLY A 13 6.47 4.34 -7.50
N ALA A 14 6.79 5.59 -7.81
CA ALA A 14 7.82 6.39 -7.13
C ALA A 14 9.18 5.66 -7.07
N ILE A 15 9.55 5.00 -8.17
CA ILE A 15 10.80 4.26 -8.34
C ILE A 15 11.69 5.07 -9.27
N CYS A 16 12.91 5.39 -8.82
CA CYS A 16 13.81 6.27 -9.55
C CYS A 16 14.46 5.52 -10.73
N THR A 17 14.22 5.98 -11.95
CA THR A 17 14.88 5.49 -13.18
C THR A 17 16.26 6.11 -13.40
N GLU A 18 16.56 7.18 -12.68
CA GLU A 18 17.83 7.89 -12.64
C GLU A 18 18.12 8.37 -11.22
N ALA A 19 19.34 8.85 -10.96
CA ALA A 19 19.67 9.39 -9.64
C ALA A 19 18.82 10.63 -9.37
N TYR A 20 18.17 10.67 -8.21
CA TYR A 20 17.23 11.74 -7.87
C TYR A 20 17.42 12.20 -6.43
N THR A 21 17.39 13.51 -6.21
CA THR A 21 17.35 14.09 -4.87
C THR A 21 15.95 14.64 -4.63
N ASN A 22 15.28 14.13 -3.59
CA ASN A 22 13.93 14.56 -3.26
C ASN A 22 13.91 15.97 -2.64
N PRO A 23 12.73 16.60 -2.49
CA PRO A 23 12.61 17.94 -1.90
C PRO A 23 13.10 18.06 -0.45
N TYR A 24 13.31 16.94 0.24
CA TYR A 24 13.89 16.90 1.60
C TYR A 24 15.43 16.83 1.58
N GLY A 25 16.06 16.87 0.41
CA GLY A 25 17.52 16.76 0.27
C GLY A 25 18.06 15.33 0.38
N VAL A 26 17.20 14.31 0.34
CA VAL A 26 17.63 12.91 0.43
C VAL A 26 17.85 12.33 -0.97
N ALA A 27 19.05 11.82 -1.21
CA ALA A 27 19.43 11.15 -2.45
C ALA A 27 18.83 9.75 -2.54
N LEU A 28 18.22 9.44 -3.68
CA LEU A 28 17.67 8.14 -4.05
C LEU A 28 18.45 7.56 -5.23
N GLY A 29 18.76 6.26 -5.13
CA GLY A 29 19.54 5.53 -6.13
C GLY A 29 18.73 5.11 -7.35
N VAL A 30 19.42 4.78 -8.44
CA VAL A 30 18.80 4.23 -9.66
C VAL A 30 18.28 2.82 -9.39
N CYS A 31 17.06 2.50 -9.84
CA CYS A 31 16.48 1.16 -9.74
C CYS A 31 17.27 0.15 -10.59
N ASP A 32 17.63 -0.97 -9.99
CA ASP A 32 18.30 -2.10 -10.62
C ASP A 32 17.33 -3.20 -11.10
N TYR A 33 16.02 -2.96 -10.96
CA TYR A 33 14.95 -3.90 -11.33
C TYR A 33 15.05 -5.25 -10.60
N CYS A 34 15.38 -5.26 -9.31
CA CYS A 34 15.50 -6.49 -8.52
C CYS A 34 14.19 -7.30 -8.31
N GLY A 35 13.02 -6.78 -8.69
CA GLY A 35 11.74 -7.50 -8.62
C GLY A 35 11.02 -7.51 -7.26
N PHE A 36 11.57 -6.87 -6.21
CA PHE A 36 11.00 -6.86 -4.84
C PHE A 36 10.26 -5.56 -4.48
N CYS A 37 9.91 -4.73 -5.45
CA CYS A 37 9.42 -3.37 -5.17
C CYS A 37 8.07 -3.28 -4.46
N GLU A 38 7.16 -4.24 -4.64
CA GLU A 38 5.76 -4.08 -4.22
C GLU A 38 5.58 -4.20 -2.71
N LYS A 39 5.93 -5.36 -2.16
CA LYS A 39 5.64 -5.74 -0.76
C LYS A 39 6.78 -5.57 0.21
N PHE A 40 7.94 -5.11 -0.27
CA PHE A 40 9.16 -5.02 0.52
C PHE A 40 9.69 -3.60 0.56
N GLY A 41 10.53 -3.34 1.57
CA GLY A 41 11.40 -2.18 1.57
C GLY A 41 12.41 -2.29 0.42
N CYS A 42 12.75 -1.15 -0.18
CA CYS A 42 13.78 -1.12 -1.22
C CYS A 42 15.15 -1.09 -0.56
N TYR A 43 15.93 -2.15 -0.74
CA TYR A 43 17.29 -2.22 -0.20
C TYR A 43 18.25 -1.26 -0.92
N ASN A 44 17.97 -0.93 -2.19
CA ASN A 44 18.81 -0.07 -3.02
C ASN A 44 18.46 1.42 -2.91
N TYR A 45 17.54 1.80 -2.00
CA TYR A 45 17.11 3.19 -1.81
C TYR A 45 16.59 3.88 -3.10
N SER A 46 16.03 3.11 -4.04
CA SER A 46 15.50 3.63 -5.32
C SER A 46 13.99 3.88 -5.30
N LYS A 47 13.27 3.21 -4.39
CA LYS A 47 11.83 3.42 -4.17
C LYS A 47 11.63 4.48 -3.10
N ALA A 48 10.94 5.55 -3.44
CA ALA A 48 10.54 6.56 -2.48
C ALA A 48 9.50 5.97 -1.53
N SER A 49 9.84 5.97 -0.24
CA SER A 49 8.94 5.61 0.84
C SER A 49 9.27 6.47 2.06
N PRO A 50 8.39 6.57 3.07
CA PRO A 50 8.72 7.32 4.28
C PRO A 50 10.04 6.87 4.93
N GLN A 51 10.37 5.58 4.83
CA GLN A 51 11.60 5.00 5.37
C GLN A 51 12.86 5.44 4.62
N THR A 52 12.78 5.62 3.30
CA THR A 52 13.93 6.02 2.45
C THR A 52 13.98 7.53 2.21
N SER A 53 12.89 8.25 2.40
CA SER A 53 12.77 9.67 2.07
C SER A 53 12.56 10.57 3.29
N VAL A 54 11.53 10.32 4.09
CA VAL A 54 11.08 11.25 5.15
C VAL A 54 11.88 11.05 6.43
N ILE A 55 12.01 9.81 6.89
CA ILE A 55 12.71 9.48 8.14
C ILE A 55 14.17 9.93 8.12
N PRO A 56 14.97 9.71 7.04
CA PRO A 56 16.34 10.22 6.99
C PRO A 56 16.42 11.75 7.12
N ALA A 57 15.48 12.48 6.51
CA ALA A 57 15.41 13.93 6.62
C ALA A 57 15.01 14.39 8.03
N LEU A 58 14.25 13.60 8.79
CA LEU A 58 13.85 13.94 10.15
C LEU A 58 14.92 13.58 11.21
N LYS A 59 15.76 12.58 10.95
CA LYS A 59 16.78 12.11 11.89
C LYS A 59 17.83 13.16 12.29
N GLN A 60 18.00 14.21 11.50
CA GLN A 60 18.96 15.27 11.77
C GLN A 60 18.48 16.27 12.83
N TYR A 61 17.20 16.22 13.22
CA TYR A 61 16.63 17.15 14.20
C TYR A 61 16.68 16.55 15.61
N ASP A 62 17.24 17.30 16.56
CA ASP A 62 17.38 16.85 17.96
C ASP A 62 16.04 16.65 18.69
N ASN A 63 14.97 17.27 18.19
CA ASN A 63 13.62 17.16 18.74
C ASN A 63 12.76 16.08 18.05
N PHE A 64 13.37 15.18 17.27
CA PHE A 64 12.68 14.06 16.62
C PHE A 64 13.10 12.73 17.24
N GLU A 65 12.10 11.90 17.58
CA GLU A 65 12.31 10.52 18.02
C GLU A 65 11.48 9.57 17.15
N LEU A 66 12.12 8.50 16.65
CA LEU A 66 11.45 7.37 16.04
C LEU A 66 11.52 6.17 17.00
N ARG A 67 10.40 5.84 17.64
CA ARG A 67 10.31 4.69 18.54
C ARG A 67 9.62 3.50 17.87
N CYS A 68 10.41 2.51 17.49
CA CYS A 68 9.90 1.25 16.97
C CYS A 68 9.28 0.39 18.10
N LYS A 69 8.56 -0.67 17.71
CA LYS A 69 7.94 -1.63 18.65
C LYS A 69 7.08 -0.96 19.75
N SER A 70 6.41 0.14 19.40
CA SER A 70 5.54 0.89 20.30
C SER A 70 4.11 0.81 19.79
N HIS A 71 3.31 -0.10 20.35
CA HIS A 71 1.94 -0.35 19.89
C HIS A 71 0.93 0.47 20.70
N VAL A 72 0.43 1.57 20.13
CA VAL A 72 -0.55 2.44 20.79
C VAL A 72 -1.87 1.70 21.02
N LEU A 73 -2.31 1.65 22.27
CA LEU A 73 -3.56 1.02 22.69
C LEU A 73 -4.73 2.00 22.68
N ARG A 74 -4.49 3.23 23.14
CA ARG A 74 -5.50 4.28 23.31
C ARG A 74 -4.88 5.68 23.31
N VAL A 75 -5.68 6.65 22.91
CA VAL A 75 -5.43 8.08 23.12
C VAL A 75 -5.98 8.44 24.50
N ASN A 76 -5.12 9.05 25.31
CA ASN A 76 -5.49 9.53 26.64
C ASN A 76 -6.17 10.89 26.52
N LYS A 77 -7.15 11.14 27.39
CA LYS A 77 -7.92 12.38 27.40
C LYS A 77 -7.96 12.97 28.79
N ASP A 78 -8.20 14.26 28.85
CA ASP A 78 -8.49 14.95 30.09
C ASP A 78 -9.83 14.49 30.70
N ASN A 79 -10.10 14.94 31.92
CA ASN A 79 -11.32 14.57 32.65
C ASN A 79 -12.61 15.04 31.95
N THR A 80 -12.54 16.06 31.07
CA THR A 80 -13.70 16.51 30.28
C THR A 80 -13.95 15.64 29.05
N GLY A 81 -12.95 14.84 28.65
CA GLY A 81 -12.98 14.01 27.45
C GLY A 81 -12.85 14.79 26.15
N LYS A 82 -12.50 16.07 26.20
CA LYS A 82 -12.43 16.99 25.04
C LYS A 82 -11.01 17.20 24.55
N LEU A 83 -10.01 17.06 25.42
CA LEU A 83 -8.61 17.29 25.07
C LEU A 83 -7.82 15.99 25.14
N ALA A 84 -7.06 15.69 24.08
CA ALA A 84 -6.07 14.62 24.13
C ALA A 84 -4.87 15.06 24.97
N THR A 85 -4.41 14.20 25.87
CA THR A 85 -3.30 14.48 26.81
C THR A 85 -2.06 13.62 26.56
N GLY A 86 -2.17 12.65 25.64
CA GLY A 86 -1.10 11.71 25.32
C GLY A 86 -1.63 10.41 24.74
N VAL A 87 -0.81 9.37 24.80
CA VAL A 87 -1.18 8.01 24.40
C VAL A 87 -0.68 7.00 25.43
N THR A 88 -1.39 5.89 25.57
CA THR A 88 -0.86 4.70 26.23
C THR A 88 -0.52 3.66 25.17
N TYR A 89 0.68 3.09 25.24
CA TYR A 89 1.18 2.09 24.30
C TYR A 89 1.86 0.92 25.01
N ILE A 90 2.00 -0.20 24.31
CA ILE A 90 2.83 -1.34 24.74
C ILE A 90 4.22 -1.19 24.13
N ASP A 91 5.25 -1.22 24.97
CA ASP A 91 6.65 -1.16 24.57
C ASP A 91 7.21 -2.52 24.12
N GLU A 92 8.50 -2.58 23.77
CA GLU A 92 9.14 -3.80 23.31
C GLU A 92 9.25 -4.90 24.38
N ASN A 93 9.10 -4.55 25.65
CA ASN A 93 9.11 -5.47 26.78
C ASN A 93 7.69 -5.95 27.15
N GLY A 94 6.65 -5.49 26.44
CA GLY A 94 5.26 -5.82 26.73
C GLY A 94 4.64 -4.97 27.85
N SER A 95 5.30 -3.89 28.28
CA SER A 95 4.81 -3.03 29.36
C SER A 95 3.93 -1.90 28.84
N GLU A 96 2.86 -1.56 29.58
CA GLU A 96 2.07 -0.35 29.31
C GLU A 96 2.86 0.89 29.72
N VAL A 97 3.03 1.82 28.78
CA VAL A 97 3.74 3.09 28.97
C VAL A 97 2.82 4.24 28.57
N GLU A 98 2.78 5.28 29.38
CA GLU A 98 2.11 6.54 29.06
C GLU A 98 3.11 7.54 28.48
N GLN A 99 2.78 8.09 27.31
CA GLN A 99 3.51 9.16 26.66
C GLN A 99 2.64 10.42 26.65
N PRO A 100 2.91 11.41 27.52
CA PRO A 100 2.23 12.70 27.50
C PRO A 100 2.50 13.43 26.18
N ALA A 101 1.48 14.13 25.67
CA ALA A 101 1.59 14.97 24.49
C ALA A 101 0.54 16.10 24.52
N ALA A 102 0.92 17.30 24.06
CA ALA A 102 -0.02 18.40 23.87
C ALA A 102 -0.91 18.22 22.61
N MET A 103 -0.49 17.37 21.67
CA MET A 103 -1.20 17.05 20.45
C MET A 103 -0.93 15.60 20.06
N VAL A 104 -1.96 14.91 19.56
CA VAL A 104 -1.85 13.54 19.05
C VAL A 104 -2.35 13.50 17.61
N ILE A 105 -1.49 13.06 16.69
CA ILE A 105 -1.81 12.89 15.26
C ILE A 105 -1.96 11.40 14.97
N LEU A 106 -3.11 10.98 14.44
CA LEU A 106 -3.38 9.59 14.11
C LEU A 106 -3.00 9.26 12.66
N SER A 107 -1.87 8.58 12.47
CA SER A 107 -1.34 8.18 11.17
C SER A 107 -1.18 6.66 11.02
N ALA A 108 -2.07 5.85 11.61
CA ALA A 108 -1.92 4.40 11.73
C ALA A 108 -2.54 3.58 10.59
N PHE A 109 -2.93 4.20 9.46
CA PHE A 109 -3.82 3.64 8.42
C PHE A 109 -5.30 3.61 8.85
N GLN A 110 -6.22 3.75 7.88
CA GLN A 110 -7.64 4.01 8.15
C GLN A 110 -8.30 3.01 9.11
N LEU A 111 -8.02 1.71 8.93
CA LEU A 111 -8.60 0.66 9.77
C LEU A 111 -8.12 0.75 11.23
N HIS A 112 -6.83 1.00 11.44
CA HIS A 112 -6.29 1.15 12.79
C HIS A 112 -6.66 2.49 13.42
N ASN A 113 -6.76 3.56 12.64
CA ASN A 113 -7.28 4.84 13.12
C ASN A 113 -8.72 4.68 13.65
N VAL A 114 -9.60 4.04 12.87
CA VAL A 114 -10.98 3.74 13.32
C VAL A 114 -10.97 2.89 14.59
N ARG A 115 -10.20 1.79 14.62
CA ARG A 115 -10.08 0.95 15.81
C ARG A 115 -9.61 1.75 17.03
N LEU A 116 -8.59 2.59 16.87
CA LEU A 116 -8.03 3.39 17.95
C LEU A 116 -9.01 4.45 18.45
N LEU A 117 -9.74 5.11 17.56
CA LEU A 117 -10.79 6.06 17.92
C LEU A 117 -11.90 5.36 18.74
N LEU A 118 -12.34 4.17 18.31
CA LEU A 118 -13.34 3.38 19.04
C LEU A 118 -12.85 2.96 20.44
N LEU A 119 -11.63 2.41 20.54
CA LEU A 119 -11.02 2.03 21.81
C LEU A 119 -10.81 3.23 22.75
N SER A 120 -10.51 4.40 22.19
CA SER A 120 -10.30 5.65 22.93
C SER A 120 -11.61 6.40 23.23
N LYS A 121 -12.76 5.88 22.78
CA LYS A 121 -14.08 6.53 22.88
C LYS A 121 -14.04 7.96 22.32
N ILE A 122 -13.48 8.13 21.12
CA ILE A 122 -13.41 9.42 20.41
C ILE A 122 -14.36 9.35 19.21
N GLY A 123 -15.32 10.27 19.17
CA GLY A 123 -16.37 10.32 18.13
C GLY A 123 -17.51 9.33 18.35
N LYS A 124 -18.58 9.47 17.57
CA LYS A 124 -19.75 8.56 17.60
C LYS A 124 -19.50 7.38 16.65
N PRO A 125 -19.48 6.12 17.15
CA PRO A 125 -19.41 4.93 16.31
C PRO A 125 -20.55 4.93 15.29
N TYR A 126 -20.25 4.50 14.06
CA TYR A 126 -21.27 4.36 13.03
C TYR A 126 -22.22 3.20 13.34
N ASN A 127 -23.53 3.47 13.32
CA ASN A 127 -24.58 2.47 13.42
C ASN A 127 -25.22 2.27 12.03
N PRO A 128 -25.11 1.08 11.41
CA PRO A 128 -25.65 0.83 10.08
C PRO A 128 -27.19 0.75 10.03
N GLU A 129 -27.87 0.47 11.16
CA GLU A 129 -29.33 0.40 11.22
C GLU A 129 -29.96 1.79 11.22
N THR A 130 -29.36 2.74 11.95
CA THR A 130 -29.88 4.11 12.07
C THR A 130 -29.22 5.09 11.11
N GLY A 131 -28.07 4.74 10.53
CA GLY A 131 -27.26 5.64 9.70
C GLY A 131 -26.52 6.73 10.48
N GLU A 132 -26.57 6.70 11.82
CA GLU A 132 -25.97 7.71 12.67
C GLU A 132 -24.51 7.39 13.04
N GLY A 133 -23.71 8.43 13.31
CA GLY A 133 -22.30 8.30 13.67
C GLY A 133 -21.37 8.42 12.47
N VAL A 134 -20.09 8.66 12.77
CA VAL A 134 -19.06 8.98 11.77
C VAL A 134 -17.82 8.10 11.85
N VAL A 135 -17.56 7.51 13.02
CA VAL A 135 -16.37 6.67 13.22
C VAL A 135 -16.62 5.30 12.61
N GLY A 136 -15.83 4.94 11.59
CA GLY A 136 -15.95 3.68 10.84
C GLY A 136 -16.91 3.73 9.65
N ARG A 137 -17.49 4.90 9.33
CA ARG A 137 -18.28 5.11 8.13
C ARG A 137 -17.38 5.37 6.91
N ASN A 138 -17.92 5.17 5.71
CA ASN A 138 -17.30 5.53 4.42
C ASN A 138 -15.94 4.85 4.16
N TYR A 139 -15.80 3.58 4.58
CA TYR A 139 -14.65 2.79 4.17
C TYR A 139 -14.64 2.64 2.65
N ALA A 140 -13.59 3.16 2.02
CA ALA A 140 -13.33 3.00 0.60
C ALA A 140 -11.99 2.29 0.44
N TYR A 141 -11.97 1.29 -0.44
CA TYR A 141 -10.77 0.55 -0.79
C TYR A 141 -10.76 0.29 -2.28
N GLN A 142 -9.57 0.32 -2.87
CA GLN A 142 -9.42 0.05 -4.30
C GLN A 142 -9.73 -1.41 -4.57
N MET A 143 -10.76 -1.65 -5.38
CA MET A 143 -11.10 -2.99 -5.85
C MET A 143 -10.52 -3.23 -7.23
N LEU A 144 -9.75 -4.30 -7.35
CA LEU A 144 -9.09 -4.71 -8.58
C LEU A 144 -9.79 -5.94 -9.13
N GLY A 145 -10.42 -5.79 -10.29
CA GLY A 145 -10.91 -6.89 -11.11
C GLY A 145 -9.95 -7.13 -12.27
N GLY A 146 -9.82 -8.39 -12.71
CA GLY A 146 -8.96 -8.70 -13.85
C GLY A 146 -8.99 -10.16 -14.27
N ALA A 147 -8.36 -10.43 -15.41
CA ALA A 147 -8.13 -11.76 -15.93
C ALA A 147 -6.61 -12.04 -16.02
N LYS A 148 -6.23 -13.30 -15.82
CA LYS A 148 -4.86 -13.77 -16.07
C LYS A 148 -4.79 -14.36 -17.47
N LEU A 149 -3.81 -13.93 -18.25
CA LEU A 149 -3.57 -14.41 -19.61
C LEU A 149 -2.42 -15.43 -19.60
N PHE A 150 -2.57 -16.51 -20.37
CA PHE A 150 -1.53 -17.50 -20.60
C PHE A 150 -1.07 -17.38 -22.03
N PHE A 151 0.23 -17.19 -22.23
CA PHE A 151 0.85 -17.09 -23.54
C PHE A 151 1.66 -18.36 -23.84
N ASN A 152 1.90 -18.61 -25.11
CA ASN A 152 2.76 -19.73 -25.52
C ASN A 152 4.23 -19.46 -25.14
N LYS A 153 5.08 -20.49 -25.24
CA LYS A 153 6.50 -20.40 -24.87
C LYS A 153 7.32 -19.44 -25.76
N GLU A 154 6.77 -19.03 -26.90
CA GLU A 154 7.40 -18.09 -27.84
C GLU A 154 7.24 -16.63 -27.38
N THR A 155 6.30 -16.37 -26.47
CA THR A 155 6.13 -15.04 -25.87
C THR A 155 6.93 -14.95 -24.58
N TYR A 156 7.95 -14.10 -24.58
CA TYR A 156 8.84 -13.93 -23.43
C TYR A 156 8.44 -12.72 -22.58
N PHE A 157 8.16 -12.96 -21.30
CA PHE A 157 7.98 -11.93 -20.29
C PHE A 157 9.05 -12.09 -19.20
N ASN A 158 9.86 -11.04 -18.96
CA ASN A 158 10.80 -11.04 -17.84
C ASN A 158 10.12 -10.54 -16.56
N HIS A 159 9.46 -11.46 -15.86
CA HIS A 159 8.79 -11.17 -14.59
C HIS A 159 9.77 -10.82 -13.45
N PHE A 160 11.04 -11.26 -13.53
CA PHE A 160 12.02 -10.99 -12.46
C PHE A 160 12.45 -9.52 -12.42
N ALA A 161 12.47 -8.86 -13.58
CA ALA A 161 12.76 -7.44 -13.70
C ALA A 161 11.50 -6.54 -13.65
N ALA A 162 10.33 -7.11 -13.32
CA ALA A 162 9.08 -6.36 -13.29
C ALA A 162 8.88 -5.65 -11.94
N THR A 163 8.27 -4.46 -12.00
CA THR A 163 7.87 -3.67 -10.86
C THR A 163 6.35 -3.49 -10.87
N GLY A 164 5.73 -3.08 -9.76
CA GLY A 164 4.30 -2.73 -9.76
C GLY A 164 3.93 -1.58 -10.72
N ALA A 165 4.93 -0.84 -11.22
CA ALA A 165 4.77 0.22 -12.23
C ALA A 165 5.04 -0.28 -13.67
N SER A 166 5.42 -1.55 -13.85
CA SER A 166 5.70 -2.15 -15.15
C SER A 166 4.39 -2.54 -15.83
N GLY A 167 3.79 -1.61 -16.55
CA GLY A 167 2.56 -1.86 -17.28
C GLY A 167 2.10 -0.68 -18.13
N ALA A 168 1.03 -0.92 -18.87
CA ALA A 168 0.28 0.10 -19.57
C ALA A 168 -1.04 0.34 -18.84
N TYR A 169 -1.45 1.60 -18.75
CA TYR A 169 -2.66 2.03 -18.06
C TYR A 169 -3.47 2.93 -18.99
N ILE A 170 -4.79 2.73 -18.99
CA ILE A 170 -5.79 3.58 -19.63
C ILE A 170 -6.60 4.19 -18.50
N ASP A 171 -6.36 5.46 -18.22
CA ASP A 171 -6.95 6.17 -17.09
C ASP A 171 -8.14 7.05 -17.49
N ASN A 172 -8.47 7.11 -18.78
CA ASN A 172 -9.59 7.89 -19.32
C ASN A 172 -10.95 7.50 -18.73
N TYR A 173 -11.07 6.28 -18.20
CA TYR A 173 -12.31 5.76 -17.60
C TYR A 173 -12.30 5.81 -16.08
N ASN A 174 -11.34 6.52 -15.47
CA ASN A 174 -11.20 6.62 -14.02
C ASN A 174 -11.74 7.95 -13.51
N SER A 175 -12.53 7.90 -12.45
CA SER A 175 -13.07 9.05 -11.72
C SER A 175 -13.76 10.06 -12.65
N GLU A 176 -13.44 11.35 -12.51
CA GLU A 176 -14.01 12.45 -13.28
C GLU A 176 -13.35 12.64 -14.67
N ASN A 177 -12.53 11.69 -15.14
CA ASN A 177 -11.86 11.80 -16.44
C ASN A 177 -12.80 11.64 -17.66
N PHE A 178 -14.08 11.29 -17.43
CA PHE A 178 -15.11 11.16 -18.47
C PHE A 178 -16.51 11.41 -17.92
N ASP A 179 -17.44 11.79 -18.80
CA ASP A 179 -18.85 11.92 -18.47
C ASP A 179 -19.48 10.52 -18.29
N HIS A 180 -19.80 10.21 -17.04
CA HIS A 180 -20.47 8.99 -16.63
C HIS A 180 -21.83 9.27 -15.99
N SER A 181 -22.41 10.45 -16.24
CA SER A 181 -23.73 10.84 -15.70
C SER A 181 -24.87 9.92 -16.14
N ALA A 182 -24.74 9.28 -17.30
CA ALA A 182 -25.68 8.30 -17.83
C ALA A 182 -25.32 6.84 -17.46
N ALA A 183 -24.23 6.60 -16.73
CA ALA A 183 -23.81 5.25 -16.33
C ALA A 183 -24.51 4.79 -15.04
N ASP A 184 -24.55 3.48 -14.82
CA ASP A 184 -25.12 2.84 -13.62
C ASP A 184 -24.07 2.57 -12.52
N PHE A 185 -22.90 3.22 -12.62
CA PHE A 185 -21.80 3.12 -11.67
C PHE A 185 -21.19 4.48 -11.35
N ILE A 186 -20.45 4.57 -10.23
CA ILE A 186 -19.80 5.81 -9.76
C ILE A 186 -18.29 5.70 -9.94
N GLY A 187 -17.65 6.72 -10.50
CA GLY A 187 -16.19 6.89 -10.49
C GLY A 187 -15.38 5.95 -11.38
N GLY A 188 -16.01 5.05 -12.15
CA GLY A 188 -15.32 4.23 -13.16
C GLY A 188 -14.14 3.39 -12.66
N SER A 189 -13.15 3.16 -13.52
CA SER A 189 -11.96 2.36 -13.22
C SER A 189 -10.80 2.65 -14.18
N THR A 190 -9.57 2.47 -13.71
CA THR A 190 -8.39 2.40 -14.57
C THR A 190 -8.29 1.00 -15.18
N VAL A 191 -8.17 0.92 -16.51
CA VAL A 191 -7.87 -0.34 -17.19
C VAL A 191 -6.36 -0.48 -17.30
N SER A 192 -5.80 -1.63 -16.91
CA SER A 192 -4.35 -1.81 -16.99
C SER A 192 -3.95 -3.21 -17.43
N ALA A 193 -2.82 -3.27 -18.14
CA ALA A 193 -2.08 -4.49 -18.40
C ALA A 193 -0.70 -4.30 -17.75
N HIS A 194 -0.51 -4.91 -16.59
CA HIS A 194 0.72 -4.77 -15.82
C HIS A 194 1.26 -6.13 -15.42
N VAL A 195 2.57 -6.17 -15.25
CA VAL A 195 3.29 -7.33 -14.79
C VAL A 195 3.96 -6.95 -13.48
N THR A 196 3.76 -7.79 -12.48
CA THR A 196 4.40 -7.65 -11.18
C THR A 196 5.55 -8.67 -11.09
N GLY A 197 6.36 -8.62 -10.03
CA GLY A 197 7.54 -9.50 -9.86
C GLY A 197 7.32 -11.02 -10.09
N ALA A 198 8.37 -11.83 -9.93
CA ALA A 198 8.31 -13.29 -10.08
C ALA A 198 8.40 -14.06 -8.76
N ARG A 199 7.64 -13.65 -7.74
CA ARG A 199 7.64 -14.30 -6.42
C ARG A 199 7.19 -15.77 -6.53
N PRO A 200 7.97 -16.72 -5.99
CA PRO A 200 7.75 -18.15 -6.21
C PRO A 200 6.39 -18.70 -5.77
N ILE A 201 5.64 -18.05 -4.88
CA ILE A 201 4.34 -18.57 -4.42
C ILE A 201 3.21 -17.66 -4.89
N GLU A 202 3.33 -16.36 -4.60
CA GLU A 202 2.26 -15.40 -4.83
C GLU A 202 1.97 -15.16 -6.32
N GLN A 203 3.01 -15.14 -7.16
CA GLN A 203 2.91 -14.73 -8.56
C GLN A 203 2.94 -15.91 -9.53
N THR A 204 3.00 -17.12 -8.98
CA THR A 204 2.82 -18.34 -9.74
C THR A 204 1.39 -18.45 -10.23
N VAL A 205 1.26 -18.51 -11.55
CA VAL A 205 -0.01 -18.71 -12.20
C VAL A 205 -0.10 -20.15 -12.68
N THR A 206 -1.10 -20.89 -12.21
CA THR A 206 -1.40 -22.24 -12.68
C THR A 206 -2.68 -22.22 -13.53
N PRO A 207 -2.83 -23.13 -14.51
CA PRO A 207 -4.08 -23.29 -15.24
C PRO A 207 -5.30 -23.40 -14.31
N LYS A 208 -6.48 -22.98 -14.80
CA LYS A 208 -7.73 -22.95 -14.00
C LYS A 208 -8.05 -24.28 -13.30
N ASN A 209 -7.72 -25.40 -13.95
CA ASN A 209 -8.02 -26.75 -13.45
C ASN A 209 -6.88 -27.37 -12.63
N ALA A 210 -5.76 -26.65 -12.43
CA ALA A 210 -4.66 -27.15 -11.63
C ALA A 210 -5.05 -27.20 -10.14
N PRO A 211 -4.61 -28.22 -9.39
CA PRO A 211 -4.72 -28.21 -7.93
C PRO A 211 -4.09 -26.94 -7.36
N LYS A 212 -4.74 -26.33 -6.36
CA LYS A 212 -4.27 -25.08 -5.73
C LYS A 212 -3.14 -25.29 -4.71
N TRP A 213 -2.89 -26.54 -4.32
CA TRP A 213 -1.88 -26.91 -3.34
C TRP A 213 -1.35 -28.34 -3.61
N GLY A 214 -0.27 -28.72 -2.93
CA GLY A 214 0.30 -30.06 -3.00
C GLY A 214 1.15 -30.32 -4.26
N SER A 215 1.44 -31.60 -4.53
CA SER A 215 2.28 -32.03 -5.66
C SER A 215 1.69 -31.64 -7.02
N GLY A 216 0.37 -31.69 -7.17
CA GLY A 216 -0.32 -31.28 -8.39
C GLY A 216 -0.14 -29.79 -8.71
N TRP A 217 -0.13 -28.93 -7.69
CA TRP A 217 0.21 -27.51 -7.87
C TRP A 217 1.68 -27.35 -8.26
N LYS A 218 2.60 -28.02 -7.55
CA LYS A 218 4.07 -27.94 -7.80
C LYS A 218 4.43 -28.32 -9.24
N ASN A 219 3.83 -29.38 -9.76
CA ASN A 219 4.09 -29.83 -11.12
C ASN A 219 3.61 -28.82 -12.17
N GLN A 220 2.52 -28.10 -11.88
CA GLN A 220 1.90 -27.13 -12.80
C GLN A 220 2.53 -25.74 -12.67
N SER A 221 3.11 -25.41 -11.52
CA SER A 221 3.74 -24.11 -11.26
C SER A 221 5.14 -23.97 -11.84
N GLY A 222 5.81 -25.08 -12.17
CA GLY A 222 7.20 -25.07 -12.66
C GLY A 222 8.24 -24.66 -11.62
N ILE A 223 7.86 -24.58 -10.34
CA ILE A 223 8.78 -24.30 -9.24
C ILE A 223 9.50 -25.60 -8.89
N ALA A 224 10.77 -25.69 -9.28
CA ALA A 224 11.62 -26.78 -8.85
C ALA A 224 11.85 -26.72 -7.33
N THR A 225 11.87 -27.89 -6.70
CA THR A 225 12.03 -28.14 -5.26
C THR A 225 13.28 -27.47 -4.67
N CYS A 226 13.16 -26.22 -4.23
CA CYS A 226 14.14 -25.55 -3.34
C CYS A 226 13.42 -24.75 -2.25
N ILE A 227 12.30 -25.29 -1.76
CA ILE A 227 11.69 -24.85 -0.51
C ILE A 227 11.42 -26.12 0.31
N ILE A 228 12.45 -26.55 1.04
CA ILE A 228 12.36 -27.24 2.33
C ILE A 228 13.48 -26.67 3.18
#